data_AF-A0AAD8VAW9-F1
#
_entry.id   AF-A0AAD8VAW9-F1
#
_cell.length_a   1.000
_cell.length_b   1.000
_cell.length_c   1.000
_cell.angle_alpha   90.00
_cell.angle_beta   90.00
_cell.angle_gamma   90.00
#
_symmetry.space_group_name_H-M   'P 1'
#
loop_
_entity.id
_entity.type
_entity.pdbx_description
1 polymer ?
#
loop_
_entity_poly.entity_id
_entity_poly.type
_entity_poly.pdbx_seq_one_letter_code
_entity_poly.pdbx_strand_id
1 'polypeptide(L)'
;MTFIATTSLPVQECYLRFAKAREAQPRRAVKRRLPGLPSWVPDLRLQEAETLPAYTFRYGKFSGGGAEAGTIQVIDDKVLRCSGIVVDMVKDRGVFMFDLPLPPKSARIPHPLDKMNTLTARHVLKHLDYYRACVRLASPSGSENVRDLAPERLASLWKALTCERAQLSDRIDVDLSEQFEAMVTGMDTWFTSEDPGEAEKARLNVIATGLSIERSILGFGVLRRLCLTAESRLCMSPNEARVGDVICVLLGFEVPFVIRPTRRGMYELIGDAHVSGIMDSEVLSGKQDRVDIMLE
;
A
#
# COMPACT_ATOMS: atom_id res chain seq x y z
N MET A 1 -6.44 39.72 -8.22
CA MET A 1 -7.10 38.75 -7.32
C MET A 1 -6.36 37.43 -7.46
N THR A 2 -5.48 37.15 -6.51
CA THR A 2 -4.52 36.05 -6.54
C THR A 2 -4.86 35.12 -5.39
N PHE A 3 -5.41 33.94 -5.69
CA PHE A 3 -5.65 32.89 -4.69
C PHE A 3 -5.68 31.53 -5.39
N ILE A 4 -4.51 30.95 -5.65
CA ILE A 4 -4.33 29.48 -5.70
C ILE A 4 -2.91 29.17 -5.18
N ALA A 5 -2.74 29.22 -3.87
CA ALA A 5 -1.60 28.62 -3.19
C ALA A 5 -2.07 28.30 -1.78
N THR A 6 -2.12 27.00 -1.43
CA THR A 6 -2.08 26.37 -0.08
C THR A 6 -3.13 25.27 0.09
N THR A 7 -2.81 24.02 -0.32
CA THR A 7 -3.41 22.82 0.30
C THR A 7 -2.55 21.54 0.22
N SER A 8 -1.36 21.54 -0.40
CA SER A 8 -0.50 20.34 -0.53
C SER A 8 0.53 20.12 0.60
N LEU A 9 0.73 21.10 1.47
CA LEU A 9 1.71 21.06 2.56
C LEU A 9 1.55 19.92 3.60
N PRO A 10 0.34 19.48 4.02
CA PRO A 10 0.21 18.60 5.18
C PRO A 10 0.83 17.21 5.01
N VAL A 11 0.75 16.61 3.83
CA VAL A 11 1.25 15.23 3.59
C VAL A 11 2.76 15.22 3.39
N GLN A 12 3.30 16.21 2.68
CA GLN A 12 4.75 16.38 2.55
C GLN A 12 5.38 16.71 3.90
N GLU A 13 4.71 17.50 4.75
CA GLU A 13 5.18 17.79 6.09
C GLU A 13 5.13 16.56 7.01
N CYS A 14 4.08 15.72 6.93
CA CYS A 14 4.05 14.42 7.59
C CYS A 14 5.20 13.52 7.09
N TYR A 15 5.41 13.40 5.78
CA TYR A 15 6.51 12.64 5.19
C TYR A 15 7.88 13.14 5.68
N LEU A 16 8.09 14.45 5.75
CA LEU A 16 9.31 15.06 6.25
C LEU A 16 9.48 14.87 7.77
N ARG A 17 8.39 14.90 8.55
CA ARG A 17 8.42 14.57 9.99
C ARG A 17 8.77 13.09 10.21
N PHE A 18 8.20 12.18 9.42
CA PHE A 18 8.55 10.75 9.44
C PHE A 18 10.01 10.50 8.99
N ALA A 19 10.49 11.20 7.96
CA ALA A 19 11.87 11.11 7.50
C ALA A 19 12.86 11.62 8.56
N LYS A 20 12.58 12.78 9.18
CA LYS A 20 13.39 13.35 10.27
C LYS A 20 13.38 12.51 11.54
N ALA A 21 12.23 11.91 11.90
CA ALA A 21 12.15 11.00 13.04
C ALA A 21 13.03 9.74 12.86
N ARG A 22 13.24 9.29 11.61
CA ARG A 22 14.14 8.17 11.28
C ARG A 22 15.62 8.55 11.25
N GLU A 23 15.98 9.80 11.01
CA GLU A 23 17.37 10.28 11.14
C GLU A 23 17.87 10.21 12.60
N ALA A 24 16.96 10.32 13.57
CA ALA A 24 17.30 10.26 15.00
C ALA A 24 17.48 8.83 15.54
N GLN A 25 16.92 7.79 14.90
CA GLN A 25 17.10 6.37 15.25
C GLN A 25 16.83 5.47 14.03
N PRO A 26 17.77 4.60 13.60
CA PRO A 26 17.61 3.72 12.45
C PRO A 26 16.77 2.47 12.78
N ARG A 27 15.67 2.64 13.54
CA ARG A 27 14.74 1.54 13.78
C ARG A 27 13.78 1.50 12.60
N ARG A 28 13.86 0.44 11.80
CA ARG A 28 12.84 0.08 10.80
C ARG A 28 11.45 0.35 11.40
N ALA A 29 10.52 0.91 10.62
CA ALA A 29 9.10 0.96 10.97
C ALA A 29 8.60 -0.49 11.08
N VAL A 30 8.83 -1.09 12.25
CA VAL A 30 8.40 -2.43 12.62
C VAL A 30 7.38 -2.20 13.71
N LYS A 31 6.16 -2.68 13.47
CA LYS A 31 5.07 -2.80 14.43
C LYS A 31 5.63 -3.39 15.72
N ARG A 32 5.72 -2.54 16.75
CA ARG A 32 6.11 -2.99 18.09
C ARG A 32 4.94 -3.74 18.67
N ARG A 33 5.14 -5.02 19.01
CA ARG A 33 4.18 -5.77 19.81
C ARG A 33 4.38 -5.44 21.29
N LEU A 34 3.28 -5.41 22.05
CA LEU A 34 3.31 -5.34 23.50
C LEU A 34 3.89 -6.67 24.05
N PRO A 35 5.02 -6.64 24.79
CA PRO A 35 5.60 -7.86 25.34
C PRO A 35 4.60 -8.59 26.25
N GLY A 36 4.44 -9.89 26.04
CA GLY A 36 3.56 -10.73 26.87
C GLY A 36 2.07 -10.66 26.53
N LEU A 37 1.65 -9.86 25.54
CA LEU A 37 0.27 -9.82 25.06
C LEU A 37 0.11 -10.56 23.72
N PRO A 38 -1.07 -11.14 23.46
CA PRO A 38 -1.39 -11.77 22.19
C PRO A 38 -1.27 -10.86 20.97
N SER A 39 -1.00 -11.43 19.80
CA SER A 39 -0.78 -10.67 18.56
C SER A 39 -1.97 -9.81 18.10
N TRP A 40 -3.18 -10.21 18.49
CA TRP A 40 -4.45 -9.56 18.17
C TRP A 40 -4.79 -8.39 19.10
N VAL A 41 -4.03 -8.20 20.19
CA VAL A 41 -4.19 -7.04 21.08
C VAL A 41 -3.50 -5.82 20.46
N PRO A 42 -4.24 -4.72 20.22
CA PRO A 42 -3.65 -3.51 19.65
C PRO A 42 -2.71 -2.81 20.65
N ASP A 43 -1.60 -2.25 20.15
CA ASP A 43 -0.73 -1.39 20.95
C ASP A 43 -1.26 0.05 20.94
N LEU A 44 -2.08 0.39 21.94
CA LEU A 44 -2.69 1.72 22.06
C LEU A 44 -1.71 2.85 22.44
N ARG A 45 -0.43 2.54 22.69
CA ARG A 45 0.61 3.54 22.97
C ARG A 45 1.15 4.18 21.69
N LEU A 46 0.94 3.53 20.55
CA LEU A 46 1.43 3.93 19.24
C LEU A 46 0.22 4.14 18.32
N GLN A 47 -0.17 5.40 18.13
CA GLN A 47 -1.19 5.78 17.14
C GLN A 47 -0.63 5.85 15.70
N GLU A 48 0.62 5.46 15.46
CA GLU A 48 1.32 5.72 14.19
C GLU A 48 0.93 4.81 13.01
N ALA A 49 -0.16 4.04 13.10
CA ALA A 49 -0.60 3.23 11.97
C ALA A 49 -2.11 3.28 11.85
N GLU A 50 -2.62 4.15 10.98
CA GLU A 50 -3.95 3.96 10.43
C GLU A 50 -3.92 2.63 9.65
N THR A 51 -4.44 1.58 10.29
CA THR A 51 -5.09 0.44 9.61
C THR A 51 -5.97 1.01 8.50
N LEU A 52 -6.18 0.31 7.37
CA LEU A 52 -7.02 0.77 6.25
C LEU A 52 -8.23 1.51 6.83
N PRO A 53 -8.36 2.82 6.57
CA PRO A 53 -9.13 3.69 7.45
C PRO A 53 -10.59 3.23 7.50
N ALA A 54 -10.93 2.57 8.60
CA ALA A 54 -12.28 2.14 8.92
C ALA A 54 -12.93 3.26 9.71
N TYR A 55 -13.62 4.15 9.00
CA TYR A 55 -14.62 5.00 9.63
C TYR A 55 -15.96 4.52 9.09
N THR A 56 -16.78 4.00 9.99
CA THR A 56 -18.10 3.37 9.80
C THR A 56 -19.14 4.23 9.06
N PHE A 57 -18.73 5.39 8.52
CA PHE A 57 -19.56 6.40 7.85
C PHE A 57 -19.02 6.80 6.46
N ARG A 58 -18.03 6.11 5.89
CA ARG A 58 -17.46 6.46 4.58
C ARG A 58 -18.18 5.75 3.42
N TYR A 59 -18.31 6.45 2.30
CA TYR A 59 -18.88 5.91 1.07
C TYR A 59 -18.00 4.78 0.51
N GLY A 60 -18.63 3.69 0.04
CA GLY A 60 -17.94 2.57 -0.59
C GLY A 60 -17.14 1.68 0.37
N LYS A 61 -17.65 1.46 1.59
CA LYS A 61 -17.08 0.47 2.53
C LYS A 61 -16.89 -0.89 1.85
N PHE A 62 -15.75 -1.53 2.07
CA PHE A 62 -15.52 -2.89 1.60
C PHE A 62 -16.37 -3.92 2.37
N SER A 63 -16.46 -5.13 1.85
CA SER A 63 -17.15 -6.24 2.49
C SER A 63 -16.39 -7.53 2.21
N GLY A 64 -15.11 -7.61 2.54
CA GLY A 64 -14.30 -8.81 2.26
C GLY A 64 -14.91 -10.07 2.88
N GLY A 65 -15.37 -9.98 4.13
CA GLY A 65 -15.99 -11.07 4.89
C GLY A 65 -17.51 -11.19 4.77
N GLY A 66 -18.13 -10.41 3.89
CA GLY A 66 -19.57 -10.43 3.64
C GLY A 66 -20.42 -9.93 4.79
N ALA A 67 -21.73 -10.18 4.66
CA ALA A 67 -22.73 -9.72 5.62
C ALA A 67 -22.97 -10.70 6.78
N GLU A 68 -22.51 -11.95 6.65
CA GLU A 68 -22.69 -12.97 7.68
C GLU A 68 -21.70 -12.76 8.82
N ALA A 69 -22.21 -12.70 10.06
CA ALA A 69 -21.37 -12.59 11.23
C ALA A 69 -20.66 -13.93 11.53
N GLY A 70 -19.34 -13.88 11.71
CA GLY A 70 -18.56 -15.02 12.18
C GLY A 70 -18.64 -15.24 13.69
N THR A 71 -18.18 -16.40 14.15
CA THR A 71 -17.92 -16.63 15.58
C THR A 71 -16.69 -15.85 16.01
N ILE A 72 -16.75 -15.20 17.17
CA ILE A 72 -15.60 -14.60 17.85
C ILE A 72 -15.61 -15.11 19.29
N GLN A 73 -14.52 -15.74 19.72
CA GLN A 73 -14.38 -16.26 21.08
C GLN A 73 -12.95 -16.04 21.59
N VAL A 74 -12.82 -15.50 22.81
CA VAL A 74 -11.55 -15.44 23.53
C VAL A 74 -11.40 -16.69 24.39
N ILE A 75 -10.26 -17.35 24.32
CA ILE A 75 -9.91 -18.57 25.05
C ILE A 75 -8.69 -18.27 25.92
N ASP A 76 -8.83 -18.50 27.23
CA ASP A 76 -7.79 -18.32 28.26
C ASP A 76 -7.05 -16.98 28.20
N ASP A 77 -7.74 -15.91 27.80
CA ASP A 77 -7.21 -14.55 27.59
C ASP A 77 -6.01 -14.46 26.62
N LYS A 78 -5.77 -15.52 25.85
CA LYS A 78 -4.58 -15.65 25.01
C LYS A 78 -4.88 -15.90 23.55
N VAL A 79 -5.95 -16.64 23.26
CA VAL A 79 -6.28 -17.04 21.90
C VAL A 79 -7.61 -16.40 21.49
N LEU A 80 -7.63 -15.78 20.32
CA LEU A 80 -8.84 -15.29 19.68
C LEU A 80 -9.22 -16.25 18.55
N ARG A 81 -10.32 -16.97 18.72
CA ARG A 81 -10.92 -17.82 17.69
C ARG A 81 -11.88 -16.99 16.85
N CYS A 82 -11.66 -16.96 15.54
CA CYS A 82 -12.51 -16.28 14.57
C CYS A 82 -12.96 -17.24 13.47
N SER A 83 -14.23 -17.23 13.09
CA SER A 83 -14.65 -17.89 11.85
C SER A 83 -14.16 -17.11 10.64
N GLY A 84 -13.56 -17.79 9.67
CA GLY A 84 -13.06 -17.15 8.47
C GLY A 84 -12.69 -18.13 7.37
N ILE A 85 -12.03 -17.61 6.34
CA ILE A 85 -11.58 -18.35 5.17
C ILE A 85 -10.10 -18.02 4.95
N VAL A 86 -9.27 -19.04 4.79
CA VAL A 86 -7.91 -18.88 4.28
C VAL A 86 -8.00 -18.82 2.75
N VAL A 87 -7.50 -17.74 2.16
CA VAL A 87 -7.72 -17.45 0.74
C VAL A 87 -6.46 -17.66 -0.09
N ASP A 88 -5.34 -17.13 0.38
CA ASP A 88 -4.10 -17.07 -0.41
C ASP A 88 -2.88 -16.96 0.52
N MET A 89 -1.69 -16.81 -0.04
CA MET A 89 -0.43 -16.70 0.68
C MET A 89 0.47 -15.68 0.01
N VAL A 90 1.22 -14.92 0.81
CA VAL A 90 2.26 -14.00 0.33
C VAL A 90 3.39 -14.81 -0.30
N LYS A 91 3.65 -14.61 -1.59
CA LYS A 91 4.64 -15.36 -2.39
C LYS A 91 6.01 -14.67 -2.42
N ASP A 92 6.04 -13.34 -2.39
CA ASP A 92 7.26 -12.55 -2.42
C ASP A 92 7.26 -11.46 -1.33
N ARG A 93 8.44 -11.01 -0.90
CA ARG A 93 8.62 -9.89 0.03
C ARG A 93 8.14 -8.58 -0.56
N GLY A 94 8.04 -8.44 -1.89
CA GLY A 94 7.44 -7.28 -2.51
C GLY A 94 8.27 -6.00 -2.39
N VAL A 95 7.63 -4.87 -2.73
CA VAL A 95 8.25 -3.54 -2.82
C VAL A 95 7.81 -2.66 -1.66
N PHE A 96 8.79 -2.15 -0.90
CA PHE A 96 8.58 -1.13 0.11
C PHE A 96 9.40 0.12 -0.23
N MET A 97 8.74 1.28 -0.33
CA MET A 97 9.36 2.54 -0.79
C MET A 97 10.62 2.93 -0.01
N PHE A 98 10.69 2.59 1.27
CA PHE A 98 11.82 2.93 2.11
C PHE A 98 12.93 1.88 2.14
N ASP A 99 12.70 0.69 1.58
CA ASP A 99 13.76 -0.30 1.36
C ASP A 99 14.55 0.04 0.08
N LEU A 100 14.00 0.89 -0.81
CA LEU A 100 14.68 1.33 -2.02
C LEU A 100 15.84 2.29 -1.72
N PRO A 101 17.01 2.10 -2.37
CA PRO A 101 18.14 2.99 -2.20
C PRO A 101 17.81 4.40 -2.69
N LEU A 102 18.48 5.41 -2.13
CA LEU A 102 18.41 6.75 -2.71
C LEU A 102 19.15 6.75 -4.06
N PRO A 103 18.53 7.26 -5.14
CA PRO A 103 19.17 7.36 -6.45
C PRO A 103 20.53 8.04 -6.33
N PRO A 104 21.55 7.68 -7.13
CA PRO A 104 22.83 8.39 -7.12
C PRO A 104 22.62 9.89 -7.38
N LYS A 105 23.58 10.73 -7.00
CA LYS A 105 23.51 12.16 -7.31
C LYS A 105 23.50 12.31 -8.83
N SER A 106 22.37 12.75 -9.37
CA SER A 106 22.24 12.99 -10.81
C SER A 106 23.14 14.15 -11.23
N ALA A 107 23.75 14.03 -12.42
CA ALA A 107 24.49 15.13 -13.04
C ALA A 107 23.56 16.31 -13.40
N ARG A 108 22.30 16.00 -13.72
CA ARG A 108 21.25 16.97 -14.01
C ARG A 108 20.04 16.70 -13.11
N ILE A 109 19.58 17.74 -12.42
CA ILE A 109 18.37 17.69 -11.62
C ILE A 109 17.31 18.51 -12.37
N PRO A 110 16.13 17.94 -12.69
CA PRO A 110 15.10 18.65 -13.45
C PRO A 110 14.44 19.74 -12.60
N HIS A 111 13.92 20.78 -13.26
CA HIS A 111 13.16 21.83 -12.58
C HIS A 111 11.82 21.31 -12.03
N PRO A 112 11.33 21.73 -10.84
CA PRO A 112 11.96 22.59 -9.83
C PRO A 112 12.81 21.85 -8.78
N LEU A 113 13.12 20.57 -8.98
CA LEU A 113 13.93 19.80 -8.03
C LEU A 113 15.34 20.37 -7.89
N ASP A 114 15.85 21.04 -8.92
CA ASP A 114 17.12 21.77 -8.95
C ASP A 114 17.21 22.90 -7.90
N LYS A 115 16.05 23.47 -7.54
CA LYS A 115 15.94 24.53 -6.52
C LYS A 115 15.76 23.99 -5.10
N MET A 116 15.62 22.68 -4.94
CA MET A 116 15.49 22.03 -3.64
C MET A 116 16.86 21.66 -3.07
N ASN A 117 16.93 21.38 -1.77
CA ASN A 117 18.13 20.76 -1.22
C ASN A 117 18.35 19.37 -1.85
N THR A 118 19.61 18.94 -1.97
CA THR A 118 19.99 17.71 -2.69
C THR A 118 19.32 16.46 -2.12
N LEU A 119 19.15 16.38 -0.80
CA LEU A 119 18.51 15.23 -0.17
C LEU A 119 17.03 15.13 -0.58
N THR A 120 16.28 16.23 -0.45
CA THR A 120 14.87 16.30 -0.84
C THR A 120 14.68 16.00 -2.33
N ALA A 121 15.50 16.57 -3.21
CA ALA A 121 15.44 16.27 -4.64
C ALA A 121 15.61 14.76 -4.93
N ARG A 122 16.57 14.11 -4.28
CA ARG A 122 16.80 12.65 -4.43
C ARG A 122 15.64 11.81 -3.90
N HIS A 123 14.98 12.25 -2.83
CA HIS A 123 13.78 11.58 -2.33
C HIS A 123 12.61 11.64 -3.33
N VAL A 124 12.41 12.79 -4.01
CA VAL A 124 11.39 12.92 -5.06
C VAL A 124 11.73 12.04 -6.26
N LEU A 125 12.99 12.03 -6.70
CA LEU A 125 13.45 11.15 -7.79
C LEU A 125 13.22 9.67 -7.47
N LYS A 126 13.39 9.27 -6.20
CA LYS A 126 13.14 7.88 -5.76
C LYS A 126 11.69 7.43 -5.96
N HIS A 127 10.72 8.35 -6.08
CA HIS A 127 9.33 7.96 -6.35
C HIS A 127 9.21 7.23 -7.69
N LEU A 128 9.96 7.64 -8.73
CA LEU A 128 9.98 6.94 -10.01
C LEU A 128 10.53 5.52 -9.86
N ASP A 129 11.61 5.33 -9.10
CA ASP A 129 12.17 4.00 -8.82
C ASP A 129 11.17 3.11 -8.08
N TYR A 130 10.38 3.69 -7.17
CA TYR A 130 9.28 2.98 -6.51
C TYR A 130 8.20 2.54 -7.51
N TYR A 131 7.74 3.42 -8.39
CA TYR A 131 6.76 3.06 -9.41
C TYR A 131 7.29 1.99 -10.37
N ARG A 132 8.52 2.12 -10.87
CA ARG A 132 9.17 1.12 -11.72
C ARG A 132 9.29 -0.24 -11.03
N ALA A 133 9.69 -0.25 -9.75
CA ALA A 133 9.76 -1.49 -8.97
C ALA A 133 8.39 -2.16 -8.80
N CYS A 134 7.33 -1.36 -8.56
CA CYS A 134 5.96 -1.86 -8.46
C CYS A 134 5.44 -2.38 -9.81
N VAL A 135 5.74 -1.70 -10.92
CA VAL A 135 5.42 -2.15 -12.28
C VAL A 135 6.12 -3.46 -12.60
N ARG A 136 7.42 -3.56 -12.29
CA ARG A 136 8.21 -4.80 -12.44
C ARG A 136 7.65 -5.95 -11.64
N LEU A 137 7.20 -5.71 -10.41
CA LEU A 137 6.55 -6.73 -9.59
C LEU A 137 5.21 -7.16 -10.21
N ALA A 138 4.41 -6.21 -10.71
CA ALA A 138 3.12 -6.51 -11.31
C ALA A 138 3.21 -7.17 -12.70
N SER A 139 4.32 -6.95 -13.42
CA SER A 139 4.55 -7.42 -14.77
C SER A 139 5.02 -8.88 -14.81
N PRO A 140 4.31 -9.79 -15.50
CA PRO A 140 4.78 -11.17 -15.70
C PRO A 140 6.11 -11.26 -16.45
N SER A 141 6.42 -10.28 -17.31
CA SER A 141 7.70 -10.21 -18.05
C SER A 141 8.82 -9.55 -17.25
N GLY A 142 8.52 -8.96 -16.09
CA GLY A 142 9.45 -8.14 -15.32
C GLY A 142 9.75 -6.78 -15.95
N SER A 143 8.91 -6.28 -16.87
CA SER A 143 9.07 -4.93 -17.41
C SER A 143 8.87 -3.86 -16.33
N GLU A 144 9.67 -2.79 -16.39
CA GLU A 144 9.53 -1.59 -15.56
C GLU A 144 8.70 -0.50 -16.23
N ASN A 145 8.34 -0.67 -17.51
CA ASN A 145 7.53 0.28 -18.26
C ASN A 145 6.05 0.00 -18.02
N VAL A 146 5.34 0.99 -17.46
CA VAL A 146 3.92 0.87 -17.12
C VAL A 146 3.04 0.57 -18.35
N ARG A 147 3.46 1.00 -19.54
CA ARG A 147 2.76 0.77 -20.81
C ARG A 147 2.79 -0.68 -21.29
N ASP A 148 3.69 -1.48 -20.74
CA ASP A 148 3.80 -2.90 -21.09
C ASP A 148 2.82 -3.76 -20.27
N LEU A 149 2.12 -3.19 -19.29
CA LEU A 149 1.11 -3.89 -18.50
C LEU A 149 -0.18 -4.03 -19.30
N ALA A 150 -0.76 -5.24 -19.28
CA ALA A 150 -2.11 -5.45 -19.78
C ALA A 150 -3.12 -4.60 -18.97
N PRO A 151 -4.22 -4.11 -19.59
CA PRO A 151 -5.16 -3.18 -18.95
C PRO A 151 -5.68 -3.65 -17.59
N GLU A 152 -5.99 -4.93 -17.43
CA GLU A 152 -6.46 -5.52 -16.18
C GLU A 152 -5.38 -5.54 -15.08
N ARG A 153 -4.11 -5.68 -15.45
CA ARG A 153 -2.97 -5.63 -14.52
C ARG A 153 -2.66 -4.19 -14.13
N LEU A 154 -2.73 -3.26 -15.08
CA LEU A 154 -2.63 -1.83 -14.82
C LEU A 154 -3.71 -1.39 -13.81
N ALA A 155 -4.96 -1.81 -14.06
CA ALA A 155 -6.09 -1.55 -13.18
C ALA A 155 -5.86 -2.12 -11.77
N SER A 156 -5.43 -3.39 -11.69
CA SER A 156 -5.15 -4.04 -10.41
C SER A 156 -4.00 -3.34 -9.66
N LEU A 157 -2.99 -2.84 -10.36
CA LEU A 157 -1.83 -2.18 -9.76
C LEU A 157 -2.20 -0.84 -9.13
N TRP A 158 -2.88 0.05 -9.85
CA TRP A 158 -3.24 1.34 -9.28
C TRP A 158 -4.25 1.18 -8.14
N LYS A 159 -5.18 0.23 -8.26
CA LYS A 159 -6.13 -0.14 -7.20
C LYS A 159 -5.41 -0.61 -5.94
N ALA A 160 -4.45 -1.53 -6.09
CA ALA A 160 -3.64 -2.00 -4.98
C ALA A 160 -2.86 -0.82 -4.35
N LEU A 161 -2.09 -0.07 -5.12
CA LEU A 161 -1.24 1.01 -4.60
C LEU A 161 -2.03 2.11 -3.87
N THR A 162 -3.28 2.36 -4.27
CA THR A 162 -4.19 3.32 -3.62
C THR A 162 -5.05 2.68 -2.52
N CYS A 163 -4.96 1.36 -2.34
CA CYS A 163 -5.93 0.57 -1.59
C CYS A 163 -7.39 0.87 -2.00
N GLU A 164 -7.61 1.24 -3.27
CA GLU A 164 -8.89 1.69 -3.82
C GLU A 164 -9.52 2.88 -3.09
N ARG A 165 -8.71 3.73 -2.43
CA ARG A 165 -9.20 4.89 -1.68
C ARG A 165 -8.61 6.21 -2.16
N ALA A 166 -9.48 7.17 -2.47
CA ALA A 166 -9.11 8.54 -2.84
C ALA A 166 -8.78 9.33 -1.57
N GLN A 167 -7.67 10.07 -1.60
CA GLN A 167 -7.24 10.96 -0.50
C GLN A 167 -7.22 10.26 0.88
N LEU A 168 -6.91 8.96 0.90
CA LEU A 168 -6.92 8.12 2.11
C LEU A 168 -8.31 8.02 2.78
N SER A 169 -9.39 8.26 2.04
CA SER A 169 -10.76 8.26 2.55
C SER A 169 -11.71 7.36 1.79
N ASP A 170 -12.33 7.90 0.75
CA ASP A 170 -13.50 7.31 0.12
C ASP A 170 -13.08 6.34 -0.97
N ARG A 171 -13.93 5.36 -1.27
CA ARG A 171 -13.64 4.42 -2.35
C ARG A 171 -13.57 5.14 -3.70
N ILE A 172 -12.60 4.76 -4.52
CA ILE A 172 -12.50 5.20 -5.91
C ILE A 172 -13.48 4.35 -6.73
N ASP A 173 -14.49 4.99 -7.31
CA ASP A 173 -15.54 4.39 -8.13
C ASP A 173 -15.33 4.57 -9.65
N VAL A 174 -14.34 5.36 -10.04
CA VAL A 174 -13.93 5.59 -11.42
C VAL A 174 -12.66 4.81 -11.77
N ASP A 175 -12.49 4.47 -13.04
CA ASP A 175 -11.23 3.90 -13.50
C ASP A 175 -10.17 5.00 -13.64
N LEU A 176 -9.05 4.84 -12.92
CA LEU A 176 -7.92 5.77 -12.93
C LEU A 176 -6.71 5.23 -13.72
N SER A 177 -6.90 4.20 -14.54
CA SER A 177 -5.81 3.54 -15.28
C SER A 177 -5.04 4.52 -16.18
N GLU A 178 -5.75 5.36 -16.95
CA GLU A 178 -5.12 6.36 -17.82
C GLU A 178 -4.33 7.39 -17.02
N GLN A 179 -4.88 7.88 -15.90
CA GLN A 179 -4.24 8.86 -15.04
C GLN A 179 -2.99 8.28 -14.37
N PHE A 180 -3.06 7.03 -13.91
CA PHE A 180 -1.92 6.33 -13.34
C PHE A 180 -0.80 6.13 -14.36
N GLU A 181 -1.13 5.63 -15.56
CA GLU A 181 -0.15 5.46 -16.63
C GLU A 181 0.48 6.79 -17.03
N ALA A 182 -0.33 7.82 -17.26
CA ALA A 182 0.13 9.16 -17.65
C ALA A 182 0.99 9.81 -16.57
N MET A 183 0.70 9.58 -15.29
CA MET A 183 1.52 10.05 -14.17
C MET A 183 2.88 9.37 -14.16
N VAL A 184 2.94 8.03 -14.22
CA VAL A 184 4.21 7.28 -14.17
C VAL A 184 5.07 7.58 -15.40
N THR A 185 4.49 7.58 -16.59
CA THR A 185 5.20 7.94 -17.83
C THR A 185 5.64 9.41 -17.84
N GLY A 186 4.79 10.31 -17.35
CA GLY A 186 5.15 11.72 -17.20
C GLY A 186 6.31 11.95 -16.22
N MET A 187 6.36 11.21 -15.10
CA MET A 187 7.49 11.28 -14.17
C MET A 187 8.77 10.78 -14.80
N ASP A 188 8.68 9.69 -15.58
CA ASP A 188 9.80 9.15 -16.33
C ASP A 188 10.39 10.18 -17.30
N THR A 189 9.55 10.77 -18.16
CA THR A 189 9.95 11.81 -19.11
C THR A 189 10.47 13.06 -18.40
N TRP A 190 9.79 13.52 -17.35
CA TRP A 190 10.22 14.70 -16.58
C TRP A 190 11.61 14.50 -15.96
N PHE A 191 11.90 13.30 -15.44
CA PHE A 191 13.17 13.03 -14.76
C PHE A 191 14.31 12.69 -15.71
N THR A 192 14.02 12.13 -16.88
CA THR A 192 15.03 11.57 -17.77
C THR A 192 15.24 12.33 -19.09
N SER A 193 14.26 13.07 -19.60
CA SER A 193 14.37 13.74 -20.90
C SER A 193 15.45 14.82 -20.91
N GLU A 194 16.29 14.82 -21.96
CA GLU A 194 17.31 15.84 -22.21
C GLU A 194 16.72 17.18 -22.68
N ASP A 195 15.53 17.16 -23.31
CA ASP A 195 14.83 18.35 -23.80
C ASP A 195 14.11 19.07 -22.63
N PRO A 196 14.50 20.32 -22.28
CA PRO A 196 13.84 21.07 -21.21
C PRO A 196 12.35 21.37 -21.46
N GLY A 197 11.94 21.57 -22.72
CA GLY A 197 10.55 21.84 -23.07
C GLY A 197 9.66 20.61 -22.94
N GLU A 198 10.19 19.45 -23.35
CA GLU A 198 9.52 18.17 -23.14
C GLU A 198 9.40 17.84 -21.65
N ALA A 199 10.50 17.98 -20.90
CA ALA A 199 10.51 17.72 -19.46
C ALA A 199 9.53 18.62 -18.69
N GLU A 200 9.42 19.90 -19.06
CA GLU A 200 8.47 20.83 -18.44
C GLU A 200 7.02 20.47 -18.79
N LYS A 201 6.74 20.10 -20.04
CA LYS A 201 5.41 19.62 -20.45
C LYS A 201 5.01 18.35 -19.68
N ALA A 202 5.95 17.40 -19.55
CA ALA A 202 5.75 16.18 -18.79
C ALA A 202 5.48 16.47 -17.31
N ARG A 203 6.22 17.41 -16.70
CA ARG A 203 5.99 17.85 -15.32
C ARG A 203 4.58 18.40 -15.10
N LEU A 204 4.10 19.26 -16.00
CA LEU A 204 2.74 19.81 -15.91
C LEU A 204 1.68 18.71 -16.02
N ASN A 205 1.92 17.72 -16.87
CA ASN A 205 1.05 16.54 -16.99
C ASN A 205 1.04 15.72 -15.70
N VAL A 206 2.21 15.45 -15.09
CA VAL A 206 2.31 14.76 -13.79
C VAL A 206 1.51 15.48 -12.72
N ILE A 207 1.57 16.81 -12.67
CA ILE A 207 0.78 17.59 -11.71
C ILE A 207 -0.71 17.40 -11.97
N ALA A 208 -1.16 17.50 -13.23
CA ALA A 208 -2.57 17.37 -13.58
C ALA A 208 -3.13 15.96 -13.26
N THR A 209 -2.39 14.90 -13.60
CA THR A 209 -2.83 13.50 -13.42
C THR A 209 -2.60 12.98 -12.01
N GLY A 210 -1.55 13.43 -11.33
CA GLY A 210 -1.15 12.97 -10.00
C GLY A 210 -2.09 13.40 -8.87
N LEU A 211 -2.85 14.51 -9.04
CA LEU A 211 -3.78 15.02 -8.02
C LEU A 211 -4.80 13.97 -7.53
N SER A 212 -5.21 13.05 -8.40
CA SER A 212 -6.20 12.02 -8.09
C SER A 212 -5.62 10.79 -7.39
N ILE A 213 -4.33 10.49 -7.61
CA ILE A 213 -3.79 9.16 -7.28
C ILE A 213 -2.54 9.19 -6.41
N GLU A 214 -1.60 10.11 -6.67
CA GLU A 214 -0.27 10.08 -6.06
C GLU A 214 -0.34 10.18 -4.54
N ARG A 215 -1.19 11.07 -4.04
CA ARG A 215 -1.38 11.27 -2.60
C ARG A 215 -1.83 9.99 -1.88
N SER A 216 -2.73 9.23 -2.50
CA SER A 216 -3.18 7.95 -1.96
C SER A 216 -2.05 6.92 -1.98
N ILE A 217 -1.34 6.81 -3.11
CA ILE A 217 -0.23 5.86 -3.24
C ILE A 217 0.85 6.12 -2.20
N LEU A 218 1.29 7.37 -2.07
CA LEU A 218 2.31 7.73 -1.10
C LEU A 218 1.81 7.50 0.33
N GLY A 219 0.58 7.91 0.66
CA GLY A 219 0.04 7.76 2.01
C GLY A 219 -0.10 6.30 2.45
N PHE A 220 -0.65 5.42 1.62
CA PHE A 220 -0.72 3.99 1.93
C PHE A 220 0.65 3.29 1.86
N GLY A 221 1.53 3.73 0.95
CA GLY A 221 2.87 3.19 0.80
C GLY A 221 3.83 3.47 1.97
N VAL A 222 3.49 4.38 2.90
CA VAL A 222 4.36 4.69 4.05
C VAL A 222 4.53 3.48 4.98
N LEU A 223 3.45 2.73 5.21
CA LEU A 223 3.39 1.66 6.21
C LEU A 223 3.12 0.28 5.59
N ARG A 224 2.95 0.23 4.27
CA ARG A 224 2.58 -0.97 3.53
C ARG A 224 3.57 -1.25 2.42
N ARG A 225 3.68 -2.53 2.08
CA ARG A 225 4.47 -3.01 0.95
C ARG A 225 3.53 -3.63 -0.08
N LEU A 226 3.82 -3.38 -1.35
CA LEU A 226 3.15 -4.06 -2.46
C LEU A 226 3.73 -5.47 -2.57
N CYS A 227 2.90 -6.49 -2.44
CA CYS A 227 3.26 -7.89 -2.53
C CYS A 227 2.50 -8.58 -3.67
N LEU A 228 3.05 -9.72 -4.12
CA LEU A 228 2.31 -10.71 -4.89
C LEU A 228 1.94 -11.89 -4.02
N THR A 229 0.74 -12.41 -4.27
CA THR A 229 0.27 -13.63 -3.65
C THR A 229 0.60 -14.88 -4.50
N ALA A 230 0.32 -16.07 -3.97
CA ALA A 230 0.52 -17.33 -4.69
C ALA A 230 -0.36 -17.41 -5.94
N GLU A 231 -1.59 -16.89 -5.87
CA GLU A 231 -2.49 -16.73 -7.01
C GLU A 231 -2.18 -15.50 -7.89
N SER A 232 -1.02 -14.87 -7.72
CA SER A 232 -0.58 -13.69 -8.49
C SER A 232 -1.48 -12.46 -8.35
N ARG A 233 -2.18 -12.32 -7.22
CA ARG A 233 -2.94 -11.11 -6.86
C ARG A 233 -1.98 -10.04 -6.33
N LEU A 234 -2.29 -8.78 -6.62
CA LEU A 234 -1.59 -7.65 -6.03
C LEU A 234 -2.19 -7.33 -4.67
N CYS A 235 -1.32 -7.03 -3.71
CA CYS A 235 -1.71 -6.88 -2.31
C CYS A 235 -0.91 -5.76 -1.64
N MET A 236 -1.57 -4.84 -0.95
CA MET A 236 -0.93 -3.90 -0.03
C MET A 236 -0.97 -4.44 1.39
N SER A 237 0.08 -5.18 1.73
CA SER A 237 0.27 -5.82 3.03
C SER A 237 0.96 -4.89 4.03
N PRO A 238 0.81 -5.12 5.35
CA PRO A 238 1.65 -4.46 6.35
C PRO A 238 3.14 -4.63 6.05
N ASN A 239 3.97 -3.64 6.40
CA ASN A 239 5.41 -3.69 6.13
C ASN A 239 6.10 -4.94 6.72
N GLU A 240 5.59 -5.51 7.81
CA GLU A 240 6.14 -6.70 8.46
C GLU A 240 5.75 -8.02 7.79
N ALA A 241 4.87 -7.98 6.79
CA ALA A 241 4.49 -9.14 6.02
C ALA A 241 5.70 -9.75 5.31
N ARG A 242 5.72 -11.09 5.21
CA ARG A 242 6.80 -11.84 4.58
C ARG A 242 6.26 -13.05 3.82
N VAL A 243 7.13 -13.63 3.00
CA VAL A 243 6.84 -14.88 2.28
C VAL A 243 6.38 -15.96 3.25
N GLY A 244 5.29 -16.64 2.90
CA GLY A 244 4.67 -17.67 3.73
C GLY A 244 3.65 -17.16 4.75
N ASP A 245 3.50 -15.84 4.90
CA ASP A 245 2.35 -15.29 5.62
C ASP A 245 1.08 -15.57 4.79
N VAL A 246 0.00 -15.91 5.49
CA VAL A 246 -1.28 -16.33 4.93
C VAL A 246 -2.23 -15.14 4.87
N ILE A 247 -3.00 -15.06 3.80
CA ILE A 247 -4.09 -14.10 3.65
C ILE A 247 -5.39 -14.80 4.01
N CYS A 248 -6.13 -14.22 4.94
CA CYS A 248 -7.44 -14.70 5.34
C CYS A 248 -8.47 -13.58 5.30
N VAL A 249 -9.73 -13.98 5.31
CA VAL A 249 -10.87 -13.11 5.50
C VAL A 249 -11.63 -13.62 6.72
N LEU A 250 -11.91 -12.74 7.68
CA LEU A 250 -12.77 -13.05 8.82
C LEU A 250 -14.23 -12.76 8.42
N LEU A 251 -15.17 -13.65 8.77
CA LEU A 251 -16.58 -13.44 8.40
C LEU A 251 -17.13 -12.17 9.06
N GLY A 252 -17.86 -11.36 8.29
CA GLY A 252 -18.44 -10.09 8.73
C GLY A 252 -17.47 -8.90 8.75
N PHE A 253 -16.19 -9.11 8.42
CA PHE A 253 -15.19 -8.04 8.40
C PHE A 253 -15.10 -7.31 7.06
N GLU A 254 -14.64 -6.06 7.12
CA GLU A 254 -14.54 -5.18 5.94
C GLU A 254 -13.39 -5.58 5.01
N VAL A 255 -12.26 -6.01 5.56
CA VAL A 255 -11.00 -6.19 4.81
C VAL A 255 -10.35 -7.54 5.10
N PRO A 256 -9.53 -8.06 4.17
CA PRO A 256 -8.62 -9.18 4.42
C PRO A 256 -7.56 -8.88 5.49
N PHE A 257 -7.01 -9.94 6.06
CA PHE A 257 -5.93 -9.90 7.03
C PHE A 257 -4.75 -10.76 6.59
N VAL A 258 -3.55 -10.30 6.94
CA VAL A 258 -2.32 -11.08 6.89
C VAL A 258 -2.09 -11.70 8.27
N ILE A 259 -2.00 -13.03 8.29
CA ILE A 259 -1.75 -13.84 9.48
C ILE A 259 -0.54 -14.73 9.24
N ARG A 260 0.21 -15.02 10.29
CA ARG A 260 1.47 -15.76 10.19
C ARG A 260 1.38 -17.09 10.94
N PRO A 261 1.54 -18.24 10.27
CA PRO A 261 1.51 -19.53 10.94
C PRO A 261 2.55 -19.64 12.07
N THR A 262 2.16 -20.25 13.18
CA THR A 262 3.05 -20.57 14.31
C THR A 262 3.29 -22.07 14.40
N ARG A 263 4.26 -22.48 15.22
CA ARG A 263 4.59 -23.90 15.44
C ARG A 263 3.46 -24.69 16.14
N ARG A 264 2.48 -23.99 16.71
CA ARG A 264 1.37 -24.58 17.47
C ARG A 264 0.12 -24.83 16.63
N GLY A 265 0.20 -24.61 15.32
CA GLY A 265 -0.98 -24.67 14.44
C GLY A 265 -1.94 -23.49 14.62
N MET A 266 -1.49 -22.41 15.28
CA MET A 266 -2.19 -21.14 15.43
C MET A 266 -1.53 -20.09 14.52
N TYR A 267 -1.99 -18.84 14.61
CA TYR A 267 -1.45 -17.74 13.81
C TYR A 267 -1.17 -16.50 14.64
N GLU A 268 -0.14 -15.74 14.28
CA GLU A 268 0.00 -14.37 14.72
C GLU A 268 -0.73 -13.42 13.75
N LEU A 269 -1.50 -12.47 14.26
CA LEU A 269 -2.05 -11.37 13.46
C LEU A 269 -0.94 -10.39 13.09
N ILE A 270 -0.69 -10.21 11.79
CA ILE A 270 0.25 -9.21 11.28
C ILE A 270 -0.47 -7.88 11.10
N GLY A 271 -1.58 -7.87 10.36
CA GLY A 271 -2.42 -6.70 10.15
C GLY A 271 -3.40 -6.88 8.99
N ASP A 272 -4.16 -5.84 8.72
CA ASP A 272 -5.10 -5.79 7.59
C ASP A 272 -4.38 -5.55 6.26
N ALA A 273 -4.99 -5.97 5.15
CA ALA A 273 -4.46 -5.80 3.80
C ALA A 273 -5.55 -5.38 2.81
N HIS A 274 -5.15 -4.66 1.78
CA HIS A 274 -5.93 -4.58 0.54
C HIS A 274 -5.43 -5.69 -0.39
N VAL A 275 -6.33 -6.49 -0.95
CA VAL A 275 -5.99 -7.59 -1.87
C VAL A 275 -6.91 -7.56 -3.07
N SER A 276 -6.34 -7.47 -4.28
CA SER A 276 -7.11 -7.40 -5.51
C SER A 276 -8.04 -8.61 -5.69
N GLY A 277 -9.33 -8.32 -5.86
CA GLY A 277 -10.37 -9.32 -6.10
C GLY A 277 -10.79 -10.13 -4.87
N ILE A 278 -10.58 -9.60 -3.65
CA ILE A 278 -11.05 -10.19 -2.39
C ILE A 278 -11.86 -9.18 -1.55
N MET A 279 -11.81 -7.89 -1.88
CA MET A 279 -12.33 -6.83 -1.01
C MET A 279 -13.86 -6.77 -0.93
N ASP A 280 -14.59 -7.45 -1.82
CA ASP A 280 -16.05 -7.39 -1.97
C ASP A 280 -16.69 -8.79 -1.94
N SER A 281 -16.24 -9.63 -1.01
CA SER A 281 -16.81 -10.98 -0.77
C SER A 281 -16.67 -11.97 -1.93
N GLU A 282 -15.81 -11.72 -2.92
CA GLU A 282 -15.68 -12.59 -4.09
C GLU A 282 -15.37 -14.05 -3.68
N VAL A 283 -14.60 -14.20 -2.59
CA VAL A 283 -14.16 -15.49 -2.03
C VAL A 283 -15.27 -16.27 -1.32
N LEU A 284 -16.35 -15.62 -0.88
CA LEU A 284 -17.46 -16.29 -0.19
C LEU A 284 -18.31 -17.15 -1.13
N SER A 285 -18.28 -16.84 -2.42
CA SER A 285 -18.97 -17.61 -3.46
C SER A 285 -18.16 -18.83 -3.94
N GLY A 286 -16.92 -18.98 -3.46
CA GLY A 286 -15.97 -19.98 -3.90
C GLY A 286 -16.13 -21.35 -3.23
N LYS A 287 -15.20 -22.25 -3.56
CA LYS A 287 -15.09 -23.60 -2.97
C LYS A 287 -14.26 -23.65 -1.69
N GLN A 288 -13.81 -22.49 -1.17
CA GLN A 288 -12.96 -22.49 0.02
C GLN A 288 -13.76 -22.87 1.25
N ASP A 289 -13.19 -23.75 2.07
CA ASP A 289 -13.81 -24.18 3.32
C ASP A 289 -13.75 -23.07 4.37
N ARG A 290 -14.83 -22.94 5.13
CA ARG A 290 -14.86 -22.13 6.34
C ARG A 290 -14.06 -22.84 7.43
N VAL A 291 -13.17 -22.09 8.07
CA VAL A 291 -12.28 -22.61 9.12
C VAL A 291 -12.30 -21.71 10.35
N ASP A 292 -11.89 -22.28 11.47
CA ASP A 292 -11.55 -21.51 12.66
C ASP A 292 -10.12 -21.00 12.58
N ILE A 293 -9.97 -19.69 12.54
CA ILE A 293 -8.68 -19.00 12.58
C ILE A 293 -8.39 -18.69 14.05
N MET A 294 -7.38 -19.38 14.58
CA MET A 294 -6.93 -19.26 15.97
C MET A 294 -5.76 -18.28 16.04
N LEU A 295 -5.98 -17.07 16.54
CA LEU A 295 -4.96 -16.03 16.69
C LEU A 295 -4.35 -16.04 18.09
N GLU A 296 -3.03 -16.16 18.21
CA GLU A 296 -2.27 -16.10 19.49
C GLU A 296 -1.36 -14.88 19.59
#